data_AF-E6WSE4-F1
#
_entry.id   AF-E6WSE4-F1
#
_cell.length_a   1.000
_cell.length_b   1.000
_cell.length_c   1.000
_cell.angle_alpha   90.00
_cell.angle_beta   90.00
_cell.angle_gamma   90.00
#
_symmetry.space_group_name_H-M   'P 1'
#
loop_
_entity.id
_entity.type
_entity.pdbx_description
1 polymer ?
#
loop_
_entity_poly.entity_id
_entity_poly.type
_entity_poly.pdbx_seq_one_letter_code
_entity_poly.pdbx_strand_id
1 'polypeptide(L)'
;MKAVALAFLAACAPLAAQAAVPEQVQFKGSVLRDDAVAVLFDLQVPSGEGTTLEMEDGSRLELDTRGVVPGGEGVRMRLLSPEGKVLHQASNPDPEAASLFFAYRVCDGRATYMSPVPETVPSCPKGS
;
A
#
# COMPACT_ATOMS: atom_id res chain seq x y z
N MET A 1 -62.14 28.63 18.04
CA MET A 1 -61.16 27.64 17.56
C MET A 1 -60.06 28.40 16.83
N LYS A 2 -58.83 28.44 17.36
CA LYS A 2 -57.67 29.02 16.67
C LYS A 2 -56.58 27.96 16.65
N ALA A 3 -56.32 27.41 15.47
CA ALA A 3 -55.26 26.45 15.23
C ALA A 3 -53.91 27.18 15.24
N VAL A 4 -52.99 26.73 16.08
CA VAL A 4 -51.58 27.13 16.02
C VAL A 4 -50.85 25.99 15.33
N ALA A 5 -50.47 26.21 14.08
CA ALA A 5 -49.62 25.31 13.33
C ALA A 5 -48.16 25.51 13.79
N LEU A 6 -47.61 24.53 14.50
CA LEU A 6 -46.18 24.46 14.80
C LEU A 6 -45.48 23.85 13.59
N ALA A 7 -44.79 24.68 12.82
CA ALA A 7 -43.93 24.23 11.73
C ALA A 7 -42.66 23.60 12.34
N PHE A 8 -42.55 22.27 12.25
CA PHE A 8 -41.32 21.55 12.55
C PHE A 8 -40.32 21.79 11.41
N LEU A 9 -39.39 22.71 11.62
CA LEU A 9 -38.19 22.85 10.80
C LEU A 9 -37.25 21.68 11.16
N ALA A 10 -37.38 20.58 10.41
CA ALA A 10 -36.42 19.50 10.42
C ALA A 10 -35.09 20.02 9.85
N ALA A 11 -34.17 20.38 10.75
CA ALA A 11 -32.81 20.72 10.39
C ALA A 11 -32.10 19.46 9.87
N CYS A 12 -32.03 19.29 8.56
CA CYS A 12 -31.14 18.34 7.92
C CYS A 12 -29.70 18.80 8.18
N ALA A 13 -29.09 18.31 9.27
CA ALA A 13 -27.66 18.44 9.46
C ALA A 13 -26.95 17.58 8.39
N PRO A 14 -26.01 18.13 7.61
CA PRO A 14 -25.19 17.31 6.74
C PRO A 14 -24.31 16.45 7.63
N LEU A 15 -24.49 15.12 7.58
CA LEU A 15 -23.49 14.18 8.07
C LEU A 15 -22.23 14.44 7.25
N ALA A 16 -21.23 15.10 7.84
CA ALA A 16 -19.89 15.09 7.30
C ALA A 16 -19.45 13.62 7.29
N ALA A 17 -19.45 13.00 6.12
CA ALA A 17 -18.87 11.69 5.92
C ALA A 17 -17.38 11.82 6.23
N GLN A 18 -17.00 11.49 7.47
CA GLN A 18 -15.60 11.26 7.79
C GLN A 18 -15.24 10.00 7.04
N ALA A 19 -14.40 10.16 6.04
CA ALA A 19 -13.90 9.02 5.31
C ALA A 19 -13.07 8.16 6.27
N ALA A 20 -13.48 6.91 6.37
CA ALA A 20 -12.99 6.00 7.40
C ALA A 20 -11.62 5.47 6.98
N VAL A 21 -10.62 5.69 7.83
CA VAL A 21 -9.34 5.02 7.74
C VAL A 21 -9.58 3.51 7.89
N PRO A 22 -9.05 2.66 7.01
CA PRO A 22 -9.29 1.23 7.09
C PRO A 22 -8.60 0.65 8.33
N GLU A 23 -9.19 -0.37 8.94
CA GLU A 23 -8.58 -1.09 10.07
C GLU A 23 -7.31 -1.85 9.65
N GLN A 24 -7.21 -2.18 8.37
CA GLN A 24 -6.12 -2.94 7.76
C GLN A 24 -5.95 -2.56 6.30
N VAL A 25 -4.71 -2.62 5.82
CA VAL A 25 -4.36 -2.39 4.41
C VAL A 25 -3.94 -3.71 3.79
N GLN A 26 -4.55 -4.06 2.66
CA GLN A 26 -4.13 -5.20 1.86
C GLN A 26 -2.99 -4.80 0.92
N PHE A 27 -1.93 -5.61 0.88
CA PHE A 27 -0.83 -5.49 -0.04
C PHE A 27 -0.79 -6.75 -0.90
N LYS A 28 -0.86 -6.60 -2.22
CA LYS A 28 -0.82 -7.73 -3.13
C LYS A 28 0.10 -7.47 -4.29
N GLY A 29 0.90 -8.46 -4.65
CA GLY A 29 1.94 -8.23 -5.64
C GLY A 29 2.94 -9.34 -5.81
N SER A 30 4.07 -8.95 -6.41
CA SER A 30 5.19 -9.86 -6.65
C SER A 30 6.53 -9.14 -6.59
N VAL A 31 7.56 -9.84 -6.11
CA VAL A 31 8.96 -9.45 -6.31
C VAL A 31 9.61 -10.46 -7.24
N LEU A 32 10.18 -9.97 -8.34
CA LEU A 32 10.89 -10.76 -9.33
C LEU A 32 12.34 -10.28 -9.42
N ARG A 33 13.28 -11.11 -8.99
CA ARG A 33 14.72 -10.79 -9.05
C ARG A 33 15.40 -11.60 -10.13
N ASP A 34 16.11 -10.91 -11.02
CA ASP A 34 16.83 -11.51 -12.14
C ASP A 34 15.94 -12.51 -12.88
N ASP A 35 16.42 -13.74 -13.08
CA ASP A 35 15.68 -14.85 -13.70
C ASP A 35 15.12 -15.85 -12.66
N ALA A 36 14.99 -15.45 -11.39
CA ALA A 36 14.46 -16.29 -10.32
C ALA A 36 12.93 -16.43 -10.35
N VAL A 37 12.42 -17.39 -9.58
CA VAL A 37 10.98 -17.60 -9.37
C VAL A 37 10.38 -16.40 -8.64
N ALA A 38 9.15 -16.05 -9.00
CA ALA A 38 8.42 -14.97 -8.36
C ALA A 38 8.11 -15.24 -6.90
N VAL A 39 8.43 -14.26 -6.04
CA VAL A 39 7.86 -14.21 -4.71
C VAL A 39 6.53 -13.45 -4.81
N LEU A 40 5.43 -14.18 -4.76
CA LEU A 40 4.08 -13.62 -4.72
C LEU A 40 3.69 -13.32 -3.26
N PHE A 41 2.96 -12.23 -3.04
CA PHE A 41 2.44 -11.89 -1.72
C PHE A 41 1.01 -11.37 -1.81
N ASP A 42 0.24 -11.69 -0.78
CA ASP A 42 -1.12 -11.19 -0.52
C ASP A 42 -1.25 -11.10 1.02
N LEU A 43 -0.96 -9.92 1.56
CA LEU A 43 -0.78 -9.68 2.98
C LEU A 43 -1.77 -8.62 3.46
N GLN A 44 -2.36 -8.82 4.63
CA GLN A 44 -3.14 -7.80 5.33
C GLN A 44 -2.33 -7.30 6.51
N VAL A 45 -2.12 -5.99 6.59
CA VAL A 45 -1.36 -5.35 7.67
C VAL A 45 -2.31 -4.43 8.42
N PRO A 46 -2.51 -4.62 9.74
CA PRO A 46 -3.32 -3.71 10.54
C PRO A 46 -2.78 -2.29 10.48
N SER A 47 -3.66 -1.31 10.35
CA SER A 47 -3.27 0.11 10.40
C SER A 47 -2.58 0.42 11.73
N GLY A 48 -1.49 1.19 11.70
CA GLY A 48 -0.67 1.41 12.88
C GLY A 48 0.47 0.40 13.06
N GLU A 49 0.59 -0.60 12.19
CA GLU A 49 1.62 -1.62 12.27
C GLU A 49 2.57 -1.61 11.06
N GLY A 50 3.57 -2.48 11.08
CA GLY A 50 4.40 -2.77 9.93
C GLY A 50 4.80 -4.24 9.92
N THR A 51 5.03 -4.77 8.73
CA THR A 51 5.49 -6.14 8.52
C THR A 51 6.66 -6.18 7.54
N THR A 52 7.41 -7.27 7.59
CA THR A 52 8.55 -7.52 6.72
C THR A 52 8.41 -8.88 6.09
N LEU A 53 8.43 -8.94 4.77
CA LEU A 53 8.57 -10.17 4.00
C LEU A 53 10.05 -10.37 3.68
N GLU A 54 10.65 -11.41 4.26
CA GLU A 54 12.01 -11.85 3.96
C GLU A 54 11.99 -12.90 2.83
N MET A 55 12.84 -12.71 1.84
CA MET A 55 12.97 -13.58 0.67
C MET A 55 14.16 -14.53 0.87
N GLU A 56 14.19 -15.64 0.13
CA GLU A 56 15.24 -16.68 0.27
C GLU A 56 16.66 -16.15 0.02
N ASP A 57 16.79 -15.10 -0.80
CA ASP A 57 18.07 -14.44 -1.08
C ASP A 57 18.53 -13.48 0.04
N GLY A 58 17.75 -13.35 1.12
CA GLY A 58 17.97 -12.44 2.24
C GLY A 58 17.48 -11.01 2.00
N SER A 59 16.96 -10.71 0.80
CA SER A 59 16.32 -9.42 0.55
C SER A 59 15.01 -9.28 1.31
N ARG A 60 14.57 -8.05 1.54
CA ARG A 60 13.40 -7.76 2.41
C ARG A 60 12.47 -6.74 1.79
N LEU A 61 11.17 -7.01 1.83
CA LEU A 61 10.12 -6.05 1.53
C LEU A 61 9.46 -5.62 2.85
N GLU A 62 9.68 -4.37 3.26
CA GLU A 62 9.05 -3.75 4.41
C GLU A 62 7.77 -3.02 3.98
N LEU A 63 6.68 -3.27 4.69
CA LEU A 63 5.38 -2.64 4.51
C LEU A 63 5.00 -1.97 5.82
N ASP A 64 4.83 -0.65 5.82
CA ASP A 64 4.58 0.16 7.01
C ASP A 64 3.27 0.94 6.83
N THR A 65 2.34 0.72 7.76
CA THR A 65 1.02 1.37 7.81
C THR A 65 0.88 2.29 9.03
N ARG A 66 1.95 2.58 9.77
CA ARG A 66 1.91 3.47 10.94
C ARG A 66 1.45 4.89 10.60
N GLY A 67 1.66 5.32 9.35
CA GLY A 67 1.18 6.60 8.84
C GLY A 67 -0.28 6.60 8.39
N VAL A 68 -0.98 5.46 8.45
CA VAL A 68 -2.40 5.31 8.09
C VAL A 68 -3.28 5.81 9.23
N VAL A 69 -3.34 7.14 9.33
CA VAL A 69 -4.17 7.91 10.27
C VAL A 69 -4.69 9.16 9.55
N PRO A 70 -5.77 9.80 10.03
CA PRO A 70 -6.28 11.03 9.41
C PRO A 70 -5.20 12.12 9.34
N GLY A 71 -4.87 12.58 8.12
CA GLY A 71 -3.81 13.57 7.89
C GLY A 71 -2.36 13.05 8.04
N GLY A 72 -2.17 11.74 8.12
CA GLY A 72 -0.86 11.11 8.23
C GLY A 72 -0.12 10.97 6.88
N GLU A 73 1.05 10.34 6.92
CA GLU A 73 1.87 10.06 5.73
C GLU A 73 1.34 8.91 4.86
N GLY A 74 0.30 8.21 5.34
CA GLY A 74 -0.26 7.03 4.72
C GLY A 74 0.66 5.81 4.83
N VAL A 75 0.71 5.02 3.77
CA VAL A 75 1.46 3.77 3.70
C VAL A 75 2.85 4.00 3.12
N ARG A 76 3.86 3.28 3.63
CA ARG A 76 5.22 3.25 3.08
C ARG A 76 5.65 1.82 2.74
N MET A 77 6.28 1.65 1.59
CA MET A 77 6.85 0.37 1.14
C MET A 77 8.33 0.56 0.85
N ARG A 78 9.19 -0.34 1.35
CA ARG A 78 10.64 -0.31 1.09
C ARG A 78 11.11 -1.68 0.68
N LEU A 79 11.85 -1.74 -0.42
CA LEU A 79 12.55 -2.94 -0.85
C LEU A 79 14.04 -2.78 -0.50
N LEU A 80 14.59 -3.75 0.22
CA LEU A 80 15.98 -3.77 0.66
C LEU A 80 16.73 -4.95 0.04
N SER A 81 18.00 -4.74 -0.28
CA SER A 81 18.92 -5.80 -0.68
C SER A 81 19.28 -6.71 0.51
N PRO A 82 19.91 -7.87 0.26
CA PRO A 82 20.37 -8.76 1.34
C PRO A 82 21.32 -8.08 2.32
N GLU A 83 22.09 -7.11 1.86
CA GLU A 83 23.02 -6.31 2.68
C GLU A 83 22.31 -5.17 3.44
N GLY A 84 20.98 -5.06 3.30
CA GLY A 84 20.18 -4.02 3.95
C GLY A 84 20.17 -2.66 3.24
N LYS A 85 20.68 -2.57 1.99
CA LYS A 85 20.61 -1.33 1.21
C LYS A 85 19.20 -1.14 0.65
N VAL A 86 18.64 0.06 0.77
CA VAL A 86 17.36 0.38 0.12
C VAL A 86 17.53 0.37 -1.39
N LEU A 87 16.83 -0.54 -2.06
CA LEU A 87 16.76 -0.63 -3.53
C LEU A 87 15.66 0.27 -4.09
N HIS A 88 14.54 0.39 -3.38
CA HIS A 88 13.43 1.28 -3.72
C HIS A 88 12.60 1.63 -2.49
N GLN A 89 11.97 2.81 -2.52
CA GLN A 89 10.97 3.24 -1.54
C GLN A 89 9.82 3.95 -2.26
N ALA A 90 8.58 3.60 -1.91
CA ALA A 90 7.38 4.31 -2.33
C ALA A 90 6.47 4.57 -1.13
N SER A 91 5.57 5.54 -1.30
CA SER A 91 4.51 5.82 -0.35
C SER A 91 3.18 6.01 -1.07
N ASN A 92 2.08 5.66 -0.40
CA ASN A 92 0.74 6.08 -0.78
C ASN A 92 0.23 7.02 0.32
N PRO A 93 0.08 8.33 0.05
CA PRO A 93 -0.38 9.29 1.05
C PRO A 93 -1.88 9.22 1.33
N ASP A 94 -2.65 8.44 0.55
CA ASP A 94 -4.08 8.27 0.77
C ASP A 94 -4.35 7.45 2.06
N PRO A 95 -4.88 8.06 3.13
CA PRO A 95 -5.14 7.38 4.38
C PRO A 95 -6.36 6.43 4.30
N GLU A 96 -7.13 6.49 3.21
CA GLU A 96 -8.30 5.63 2.97
C GLU A 96 -7.96 4.41 2.12
N ALA A 97 -6.71 4.29 1.65
CA ALA A 97 -6.27 3.21 0.79
C ALA A 97 -6.36 1.84 1.51
N ALA A 98 -7.47 1.13 1.27
CA ALA A 98 -7.68 -0.21 1.81
C ALA A 98 -6.84 -1.28 1.11
N SER A 99 -6.31 -1.00 -0.08
CA SER A 99 -5.52 -1.96 -0.85
C SER A 99 -4.46 -1.30 -1.74
N LEU A 100 -3.32 -1.97 -1.88
CA LEU A 100 -2.19 -1.58 -2.72
C LEU A 100 -1.72 -2.76 -3.56
N PHE A 101 -1.62 -2.53 -4.87
CA PHE A 101 -1.26 -3.53 -5.86
C PHE A 101 -0.01 -3.11 -6.61
N PHE A 102 1.10 -3.82 -6.43
CA PHE A 102 2.36 -3.46 -7.08
C PHE A 102 3.27 -4.66 -7.34
N ALA A 103 4.21 -4.48 -8.25
CA ALA A 103 5.26 -5.45 -8.52
C ALA A 103 6.63 -4.78 -8.49
N TYR A 104 7.63 -5.53 -8.06
CA TYR A 104 9.04 -5.19 -8.18
C TYR A 104 9.73 -6.09 -9.19
N ARG A 105 10.52 -5.47 -10.06
CA ARG A 105 11.58 -6.15 -10.82
C ARG A 105 12.92 -5.70 -10.26
N VAL A 106 13.78 -6.62 -9.86
CA VAL A 106 15.17 -6.33 -9.49
C VAL A 106 16.09 -6.91 -10.56
N CYS A 107 16.94 -6.07 -11.16
CA CYS A 107 17.96 -6.47 -12.13
C CYS A 107 19.29 -5.85 -11.72
N ASP A 108 20.35 -6.64 -11.58
CA ASP A 108 21.69 -6.16 -11.24
C ASP A 108 21.69 -5.20 -10.03
N GLY A 109 20.89 -5.54 -9.01
CA GLY A 109 20.76 -4.73 -7.79
C GLY A 109 20.02 -3.40 -7.96
N ARG A 110 19.28 -3.20 -9.07
CA ARG A 110 18.41 -2.03 -9.30
C ARG A 110 16.95 -2.48 -9.31
N ALA A 111 16.12 -1.83 -8.51
CA ALA A 111 14.70 -2.12 -8.44
C ALA A 111 13.89 -1.19 -9.37
N THR A 112 12.93 -1.78 -10.08
CA THR A 112 11.87 -1.10 -10.83
C THR A 112 10.55 -1.41 -10.14
N TYR A 113 9.84 -0.37 -9.73
CA TYR A 113 8.50 -0.44 -9.15
C TYR A 113 7.44 -0.26 -10.22
N MET A 114 6.39 -1.07 -10.18
CA MET A 114 5.28 -1.03 -11.13
C MET A 114 3.96 -1.08 -10.36
N SER A 115 3.10 -0.08 -10.57
CA SER A 115 1.76 0.03 -9.99
C SER A 115 0.85 0.72 -11.01
N PRO A 116 -0.31 0.15 -11.39
CA PRO A 116 -0.83 -1.15 -10.94
C PRO A 116 0.06 -2.34 -11.38
N VAL A 117 -0.20 -3.52 -10.82
CA VAL A 117 0.51 -4.76 -11.21
C VAL A 117 0.29 -5.01 -12.72
N PRO A 118 1.35 -5.10 -13.54
CA PRO A 118 1.19 -5.41 -14.95
C PRO A 118 0.77 -6.87 -15.14
N GLU A 119 0.08 -7.17 -16.24
CA GLU A 119 -0.27 -8.56 -16.60
C GLU A 119 0.97 -9.46 -16.71
N THR A 120 2.08 -8.89 -17.19
CA THR A 120 3.39 -9.54 -17.26
C THR A 120 4.48 -8.60 -16.75
N VAL A 121 5.31 -9.05 -15.81
CA VAL A 121 6.48 -8.30 -15.35
C VAL A 121 7.63 -8.50 -16.36
N PRO A 122 8.13 -7.44 -17.02
CA PRO A 122 9.21 -7.57 -18.01
C PRO A 122 10.45 -8.25 -17.42
N SER A 123 11.13 -9.10 -18.18
CA SER A 123 12.41 -9.71 -17.80
C SER A 123 13.53 -8.69 -17.69
N CYS A 124 14.63 -9.04 -17.02
CA CYS A 124 15.82 -8.20 -17.03
C CYS A 124 16.40 -8.05 -18.44
N PRO A 125 16.95 -6.88 -18.79
CA PRO A 125 17.69 -6.72 -20.04
C PRO A 125 18.83 -7.74 -20.07
N LYS A 126 18.94 -8.50 -21.16
CA LYS A 126 20.07 -9.43 -21.34
C LYS A 126 21.31 -8.64 -21.72
N GLY A 127 22.26 -8.52 -20.79
CA GLY A 127 23.63 -8.07 -21.05
C GLY A 127 23.87 -6.57 -20.85
N SER A 128 24.83 -6.27 -19.97
CA SER A 128 25.81 -5.19 -20.16
C SER A 128 27.18 -5.82 -20.23
#